data_AF-A0A2V5P2F7-F1
#
_entry.id   AF-A0A2V5P2F7-F1
#
_cell.length_a   1.000
_cell.length_b   1.000
_cell.length_c   1.000
_cell.angle_alpha   90.00
_cell.angle_beta   90.00
_cell.angle_gamma   90.00
#
_symmetry.space_group_name_H-M   'P 1'
#
loop_
_entity.id
_entity.type
_entity.pdbx_description
1 polymer ?
#
loop_
_entity_poly.entity_id
_entity_poly.type
_entity_poly.pdbx_seq_one_letter_code
_entity_poly.pdbx_strand_id
1 'polypeptide(L)'
;MPSTPEFQQTVSKTASFSGTALHTGEKVTLKLHPAPVDHGIKFRRKDLQDEPTIDARIENLKTVERATTIGEGSVRVHTVEHVLAVLSAMGVDNAIVEMDANEPPIGDGSAQAYVDLIKKAGVTAQEEPRKFFDVRDTMHVESKTGALIVLLPDDKFRISCTQAGPNNRFAQFLSMEVTPAGFEREIAPARTFVFYEDVKPLMDKNLIKGGSLENAIVVRGDAVLSKEPLRFADEFVRHKILDIIGDLALVGRRIRGHVVAVKPGHAANADLARAITREQTRRSAVATPRTIPSGDGGLDIDQV
;
A
#
# COMPACT_ATOMS: atom_id res chain seq x y z
N MET A 1 -26.09 15.57 -2.65
CA MET A 1 -26.36 14.98 -1.32
C MET A 1 -25.08 15.10 -0.52
N PRO A 2 -25.04 15.71 0.67
CA PRO A 2 -23.85 15.61 1.52
C PRO A 2 -23.66 14.13 1.86
N SER A 3 -22.51 13.56 1.48
CA SER A 3 -22.17 12.18 1.81
C SER A 3 -22.13 12.02 3.32
N THR A 4 -22.76 10.97 3.86
CA THR A 4 -22.62 10.56 5.26
C THR A 4 -21.13 10.53 5.62
N PRO A 5 -20.70 11.13 6.74
CA PRO A 5 -19.29 11.12 7.11
C PRO A 5 -18.77 9.69 7.24
N GLU A 6 -17.70 9.39 6.51
CA GLU A 6 -16.98 8.12 6.65
C GLU A 6 -16.09 8.21 7.88
N PHE A 7 -16.33 7.35 8.88
CA PHE A 7 -15.60 7.36 10.15
C PHE A 7 -14.32 6.52 10.10
N GLN A 8 -13.30 6.92 10.87
CA GLN A 8 -12.10 6.12 11.05
C GLN A 8 -12.44 4.74 11.59
N GLN A 9 -11.61 3.78 11.26
CA GLN A 9 -11.80 2.39 11.65
C GLN A 9 -10.51 1.79 12.20
N THR A 10 -10.68 0.86 13.13
CA THR A 10 -9.62 0.02 13.67
C THR A 10 -10.06 -1.45 13.67
N VAL A 11 -9.14 -2.37 13.87
CA VAL A 11 -9.51 -3.79 14.07
C VAL A 11 -10.25 -3.95 15.40
N SER A 12 -11.26 -4.82 15.47
CA SER A 12 -12.11 -4.94 16.67
C SER A 12 -11.44 -5.70 17.81
N LYS A 13 -10.57 -6.66 17.49
CA LYS A 13 -9.81 -7.46 18.47
C LYS A 13 -8.46 -7.85 17.89
N THR A 14 -7.57 -8.34 18.76
CA THR A 14 -6.26 -8.84 18.34
C THR A 14 -6.40 -10.12 17.50
N ALA A 15 -5.68 -10.20 16.39
CA ALA A 15 -5.53 -11.42 15.61
C ALA A 15 -4.06 -11.60 15.18
N SER A 16 -3.64 -12.85 14.98
CA SER A 16 -2.25 -13.20 14.62
C SER A 16 -2.15 -14.07 13.38
N PHE A 17 -1.05 -13.90 12.65
CA PHE A 17 -0.62 -14.73 11.53
C PHE A 17 0.89 -14.98 11.64
N SER A 18 1.31 -16.24 11.54
CA SER A 18 2.72 -16.62 11.60
C SER A 18 3.15 -17.29 10.30
N GLY A 19 4.40 -17.10 9.91
CA GLY A 19 4.95 -17.66 8.69
C GLY A 19 6.45 -17.42 8.56
N THR A 20 6.94 -17.51 7.33
CA THR A 20 8.32 -17.20 6.97
C THR A 20 8.36 -15.88 6.21
N ALA A 21 9.34 -15.03 6.50
CA ALA A 21 9.60 -13.79 5.76
C ALA A 21 10.23 -14.08 4.39
N LEU A 22 9.95 -13.24 3.38
CA LEU A 22 10.41 -13.48 2.01
C LEU A 22 11.93 -13.32 1.89
N HIS A 23 12.46 -12.17 2.30
CA HIS A 23 13.84 -11.81 2.05
C HIS A 23 14.80 -12.34 3.12
N THR A 24 14.46 -12.21 4.41
CA THR A 24 15.29 -12.69 5.51
C THR A 24 15.21 -14.21 5.69
N GLY A 25 14.07 -14.82 5.36
CA GLY A 25 13.79 -16.24 5.60
C GLY A 25 13.48 -16.56 7.07
N GLU A 26 13.42 -15.55 7.94
CA GLU A 26 13.14 -15.73 9.37
C GLU A 26 11.70 -16.18 9.60
N LYS A 27 11.49 -16.90 10.72
CA LYS A 27 10.14 -17.18 11.21
C LYS A 27 9.64 -15.96 11.96
N VAL A 28 8.42 -15.54 11.64
CA VAL A 28 7.82 -14.32 12.19
C VAL A 28 6.35 -14.56 12.50
N THR A 29 5.90 -13.97 13.60
CA THR A 29 4.50 -13.83 14.01
C THR A 29 4.13 -12.36 13.96
N LEU A 30 3.18 -12.04 13.08
CA LEU A 30 2.55 -10.72 13.01
C LEU A 30 1.24 -10.75 13.80
N LYS A 31 1.00 -9.73 14.63
CA LYS A 31 -0.27 -9.49 15.31
C LYS A 31 -0.81 -8.10 14.97
N LEU A 32 -2.10 -8.04 14.65
CA LEU A 32 -2.82 -6.78 14.51
C LEU A 32 -3.55 -6.48 15.81
N HIS A 33 -3.33 -5.31 16.38
CA HIS A 33 -4.05 -4.82 17.55
C HIS A 33 -4.90 -3.58 17.21
N PRO A 34 -6.04 -3.40 17.91
CA PRO A 34 -6.79 -2.16 17.85
C PRO A 34 -5.91 -0.97 18.27
N ALA A 35 -6.17 0.20 17.70
CA ALA A 35 -5.46 1.42 18.07
C ALA A 35 -6.43 2.60 18.20
N PRO A 36 -6.11 3.61 19.04
CA PRO A 36 -6.94 4.80 19.21
C PRO A 36 -7.13 5.59 17.90
N VAL A 37 -8.11 6.49 17.91
CA VAL A 37 -8.32 7.50 16.88
C VAL A 37 -7.02 8.24 16.56
N ASP A 38 -6.81 8.58 15.29
CA ASP A 38 -5.66 9.35 14.80
C ASP A 38 -4.28 8.72 15.08
N HIS A 39 -4.24 7.47 15.53
CA HIS A 39 -3.01 6.74 15.76
C HIS A 39 -2.27 6.42 14.45
N GLY A 40 -3.01 6.21 13.37
CA GLY A 40 -2.50 5.68 12.10
C GLY A 40 -2.03 4.22 12.23
N ILE A 41 -1.29 3.77 11.22
CA ILE A 41 -0.66 2.45 11.21
C ILE A 41 0.77 2.56 11.73
N LYS A 42 1.09 1.78 12.77
CA LYS A 42 2.44 1.71 13.33
C LYS A 42 2.93 0.27 13.43
N PHE A 43 4.18 0.03 13.07
CA PHE A 43 4.82 -1.27 13.22
C PHE A 43 5.59 -1.32 14.53
N ARG A 44 5.34 -2.32 15.38
CA ARG A 44 6.02 -2.54 16.66
C ARG A 44 6.95 -3.76 16.57
N ARG A 45 8.24 -3.58 16.91
CA ARG A 45 9.26 -4.65 16.93
C ARG A 45 9.36 -5.29 18.31
N LYS A 46 8.53 -6.30 18.58
CA LYS A 46 8.39 -6.99 19.87
C LYS A 46 9.65 -7.74 20.32
N ASP A 47 10.52 -8.06 19.39
CA ASP A 47 11.76 -8.79 19.60
C ASP A 47 12.91 -7.93 20.16
N LEU A 48 12.73 -6.60 20.24
CA LEU A 48 13.74 -5.67 20.75
C LEU A 48 13.39 -5.20 22.18
N GLN A 49 14.42 -4.86 22.97
CA GLN A 49 14.33 -4.55 24.41
C GLN A 49 13.29 -3.48 24.79
N ASP A 50 13.05 -2.49 23.92
CA ASP A 50 12.11 -1.38 24.17
C ASP A 50 10.85 -1.43 23.29
N GLU A 51 10.67 -2.52 22.55
CA GLU A 51 9.55 -2.72 21.62
C GLU A 51 9.23 -1.50 20.74
N PRO A 52 10.24 -0.93 20.03
CA PRO A 52 10.09 0.34 19.35
C PRO A 52 9.03 0.27 18.27
N THR A 53 8.35 1.40 18.07
CA THR A 53 7.33 1.57 17.05
C THR A 53 7.82 2.47 15.92
N ILE A 54 7.51 2.13 14.68
CA ILE A 54 7.77 2.96 13.50
C ILE A 54 6.44 3.33 12.86
N ASP A 55 6.18 4.62 12.67
CA ASP A 55 5.00 5.07 11.93
C ASP A 55 5.13 4.68 10.44
N ALA A 56 4.07 4.08 9.88
CA ALA A 56 4.00 3.74 8.45
C ALA A 56 3.70 5.00 7.62
N ARG A 57 4.72 5.84 7.51
CA ARG A 57 4.70 7.18 6.94
C ARG A 57 5.82 7.31 5.91
N ILE A 58 5.60 8.08 4.86
CA ILE A 58 6.59 8.26 3.79
C ILE A 58 7.90 8.90 4.29
N GLU A 59 7.83 9.67 5.38
CA GLU A 59 8.99 10.24 6.09
C GLU A 59 9.91 9.16 6.68
N ASN A 60 9.34 8.01 7.04
CA ASN A 60 10.06 6.87 7.60
C ASN A 60 10.55 5.88 6.55
N LEU A 61 10.22 6.08 5.27
CA LEU A 61 10.75 5.26 4.17
C LEU A 61 12.28 5.36 4.09
N LYS A 62 12.96 4.21 4.05
CA LYS A 62 14.43 4.12 3.97
C LYS A 62 14.90 3.61 2.62
N THR A 63 14.37 2.48 2.17
CA THR A 63 14.82 1.80 0.95
C THR A 63 13.65 1.21 0.21
N VAL A 64 13.78 1.16 -1.12
CA VAL A 64 12.79 0.66 -2.09
C VAL A 64 13.43 -0.37 -3.03
N GLU A 65 14.33 -1.21 -2.50
CA GLU A 65 15.04 -2.23 -3.26
C GLU A 65 14.23 -3.54 -3.24
N ARG A 66 13.40 -3.74 -4.27
CA ARG A 66 12.48 -4.89 -4.44
C ARG A 66 11.39 -5.07 -3.39
N ALA A 67 11.42 -4.26 -2.34
CA ALA A 67 10.41 -4.15 -1.30
C ALA A 67 10.43 -2.74 -0.69
N THR A 68 9.37 -2.35 0.01
CA THR A 68 9.29 -1.09 0.73
C THR A 68 9.72 -1.29 2.18
N THR A 69 10.78 -0.59 2.58
CA THR A 69 11.33 -0.66 3.95
C THR A 69 11.16 0.67 4.68
N ILE A 70 10.56 0.64 5.86
CA ILE A 70 10.47 1.78 6.78
C ILE A 70 11.43 1.62 7.96
N GLY A 71 11.76 2.72 8.62
CA GLY A 71 12.64 2.67 9.78
C GLY A 71 12.78 3.97 10.55
N GLU A 72 13.34 3.85 11.74
CA GLU A 72 13.72 4.95 12.62
C GLU A 72 14.99 4.57 13.38
N GLY A 73 15.98 5.47 13.46
CA GLY A 73 17.30 5.14 14.00
C GLY A 73 17.92 3.91 13.33
N SER A 74 18.23 2.89 14.11
CA SER A 74 18.72 1.57 13.66
C SER A 74 17.60 0.54 13.38
N VAL A 75 16.36 0.81 13.80
CA VAL A 75 15.23 -0.12 13.68
C VAL A 75 14.67 -0.08 12.26
N ARG A 76 14.41 -1.26 11.69
CA ARG A 76 13.86 -1.42 10.33
C ARG A 76 12.71 -2.40 10.32
N VAL A 77 11.77 -2.18 9.41
CA VAL A 77 10.76 -3.14 8.99
C VAL A 77 10.75 -3.18 7.47
N HIS A 78 11.07 -4.35 6.91
CA HIS A 78 11.12 -4.61 5.48
C HIS A 78 9.74 -5.06 4.96
N THR A 79 9.54 -4.96 3.65
CA THR A 79 8.42 -5.60 2.93
C THR A 79 7.04 -5.27 3.52
N VAL A 80 6.79 -3.99 3.86
CA VAL A 80 5.55 -3.57 4.51
C VAL A 80 4.35 -3.45 3.56
N GLU A 81 4.59 -3.42 2.26
CA GLU A 81 3.63 -3.09 1.21
C GLU A 81 2.38 -3.98 1.23
N HIS A 82 2.49 -5.30 1.40
CA HIS A 82 1.32 -6.19 1.37
C HIS A 82 0.42 -6.00 2.59
N VAL A 83 1.02 -5.83 3.77
CA VAL A 83 0.31 -5.54 5.02
C VAL A 83 -0.42 -4.20 4.88
N LEU A 84 0.29 -3.18 4.40
CA LEU A 84 -0.26 -1.84 4.20
C LEU A 84 -1.36 -1.80 3.14
N ALA A 85 -1.22 -2.56 2.05
CA ALA A 85 -2.23 -2.64 1.00
C ALA A 85 -3.55 -3.16 1.57
N VAL A 86 -3.48 -4.21 2.38
CA VAL A 86 -4.64 -4.88 2.98
C VAL A 86 -5.29 -4.01 4.05
N LEU A 87 -4.49 -3.44 4.96
CA LEU A 87 -5.02 -2.49 5.95
C LEU A 87 -5.71 -1.31 5.26
N SER A 88 -5.11 -0.78 4.19
CA SER A 88 -5.68 0.35 3.46
C SER A 88 -6.98 0.00 2.73
N ALA A 89 -6.95 -1.07 1.92
CA ALA A 89 -8.07 -1.46 1.08
C ALA A 89 -9.24 -2.04 1.87
N MET A 90 -8.99 -2.70 3.00
CA MET A 90 -10.02 -3.24 3.89
C MET A 90 -10.54 -2.19 4.89
N GLY A 91 -10.07 -0.94 4.79
CA GLY A 91 -10.59 0.18 5.55
C GLY A 91 -10.05 0.32 6.97
N VAL A 92 -8.91 -0.27 7.33
CA VAL A 92 -8.30 -0.06 8.65
C VAL A 92 -7.43 1.21 8.63
N ASP A 93 -7.83 2.21 9.40
CA ASP A 93 -7.13 3.51 9.50
C ASP A 93 -6.12 3.52 10.64
N ASN A 94 -6.46 2.86 11.76
CA ASN A 94 -5.66 2.82 12.97
C ASN A 94 -5.36 1.38 13.38
N ALA A 95 -4.08 1.01 13.52
CA ALA A 95 -3.68 -0.29 14.04
C ALA A 95 -2.24 -0.28 14.55
N ILE A 96 -1.95 -1.18 15.48
CA ILE A 96 -0.58 -1.56 15.81
C ILE A 96 -0.30 -2.90 15.14
N VAL A 97 0.70 -2.94 14.28
CA VAL A 97 1.23 -4.13 13.62
C VAL A 97 2.43 -4.62 14.43
N GLU A 98 2.21 -5.51 15.39
CA GLU A 98 3.28 -6.11 16.20
C GLU A 98 3.94 -7.25 15.44
N MET A 99 5.28 -7.30 15.46
CA MET A 99 6.08 -8.36 14.85
C MET A 99 7.25 -8.73 15.74
N ASP A 100 7.62 -10.01 15.77
CA ASP A 100 8.78 -10.56 16.47
C ASP A 100 10.01 -10.79 15.54
N ALA A 101 10.00 -10.15 14.37
CA ALA A 101 11.11 -10.09 13.42
C ALA A 101 11.04 -8.78 12.61
N ASN A 102 12.02 -8.53 11.74
CA ASN A 102 12.12 -7.29 10.96
C ASN A 102 11.45 -7.33 9.57
N GLU A 103 10.75 -8.41 9.21
CA GLU A 103 10.05 -8.56 7.93
C GLU A 103 8.77 -9.39 8.15
N PRO A 104 7.62 -8.99 7.59
CA PRO A 104 6.36 -9.68 7.84
C PRO A 104 6.31 -11.02 7.06
N PRO A 105 5.48 -11.99 7.52
CA PRO A 105 5.42 -13.30 6.88
C PRO A 105 4.85 -13.22 5.45
N ILE A 106 5.53 -13.81 4.47
CA ILE A 106 5.11 -13.71 3.07
C ILE A 106 3.85 -14.52 2.73
N GLY A 107 3.48 -15.49 3.58
CA GLY A 107 2.39 -16.42 3.29
C GLY A 107 2.63 -17.18 1.99
N ASP A 108 1.69 -17.08 1.07
CA ASP A 108 1.75 -17.68 -0.27
C ASP A 108 2.25 -16.72 -1.35
N GLY A 109 2.82 -15.57 -0.96
CA GLY A 109 3.24 -14.51 -1.87
C GLY A 109 2.17 -13.48 -2.20
N SER A 110 0.93 -13.71 -1.78
CA SER A 110 -0.20 -12.80 -1.96
C SER A 110 -0.58 -12.12 -0.64
N ALA A 111 -1.57 -11.25 -0.69
CA ALA A 111 -2.12 -10.56 0.46
C ALA A 111 -3.27 -11.32 1.15
N GLN A 112 -3.69 -12.49 0.64
CA GLN A 112 -4.90 -13.17 1.12
C GLN A 112 -4.87 -13.50 2.60
N ALA A 113 -3.72 -13.97 3.12
CA ALA A 113 -3.56 -14.31 4.53
C ALA A 113 -3.81 -13.10 5.46
N TYR A 114 -3.48 -11.89 5.01
CA TYR A 114 -3.75 -10.66 5.74
C TYR A 114 -5.22 -10.24 5.66
N VAL A 115 -5.90 -10.51 4.53
CA VAL A 115 -7.35 -10.29 4.43
C VAL A 115 -8.09 -11.19 5.40
N ASP A 116 -7.72 -12.48 5.44
CA ASP A 116 -8.28 -13.45 6.37
C ASP A 116 -8.01 -13.03 7.83
N LEU A 117 -6.83 -12.47 8.09
CA LEU A 117 -6.46 -11.91 9.40
C LEU A 117 -7.38 -10.75 9.81
N ILE A 118 -7.64 -9.79 8.91
CA ILE A 118 -8.57 -8.69 9.17
C ILE A 118 -9.99 -9.21 9.37
N LYS A 119 -10.46 -10.17 8.56
CA LYS A 119 -11.80 -10.77 8.72
C LYS A 119 -11.94 -11.48 10.07
N LYS A 120 -10.90 -12.18 10.50
CA LYS A 120 -10.85 -12.82 11.83
C LYS A 120 -10.87 -11.78 12.95
N ALA A 121 -10.16 -10.66 12.79
CA ALA A 121 -10.11 -9.57 13.76
C ALA A 121 -11.41 -8.76 13.80
N GLY A 122 -12.14 -8.66 12.69
CA GLY A 122 -13.23 -7.70 12.52
C GLY A 122 -12.73 -6.26 12.43
N VAL A 123 -13.58 -5.36 11.93
CA VAL A 123 -13.30 -3.93 11.84
C VAL A 123 -14.43 -3.18 12.55
N THR A 124 -14.08 -2.17 13.34
CA THR A 124 -15.03 -1.31 14.04
C THR A 124 -14.78 0.15 13.72
N ALA A 125 -15.86 0.92 13.59
CA ALA A 125 -15.78 2.37 13.47
C ALA A 125 -15.32 3.01 14.78
N GLN A 126 -14.78 4.22 14.67
CA GLN A 126 -14.35 5.11 15.74
C GLN A 126 -15.04 6.47 15.57
N GLU A 127 -14.94 7.35 16.55
CA GLU A 127 -15.78 8.57 16.62
C GLU A 127 -15.34 9.71 15.67
N GLU A 128 -14.12 9.67 15.12
CA GLU A 128 -13.60 10.73 14.24
C GLU A 128 -13.79 10.42 12.75
N PRO A 129 -14.02 11.44 11.90
CA PRO A 129 -14.09 11.27 10.46
C PRO A 129 -12.74 10.85 9.86
N ARG A 130 -12.80 10.10 8.77
CA ARG A 130 -11.64 9.74 7.95
C ARG A 130 -11.02 10.98 7.31
N LYS A 131 -9.71 10.92 7.19
CA LYS A 131 -8.91 11.93 6.51
C LYS A 131 -8.66 11.47 5.07
N PHE A 132 -9.21 12.23 4.12
CA PHE A 132 -8.99 12.04 2.70
C PHE A 132 -7.98 13.05 2.15
N PHE A 133 -7.34 12.67 1.06
CA PHE A 133 -6.64 13.54 0.12
C PHE A 133 -7.42 13.52 -1.18
N ASP A 134 -8.26 14.54 -1.38
CA ASP A 134 -8.95 14.76 -2.65
C ASP A 134 -7.98 15.39 -3.66
N VAL A 135 -7.69 14.65 -4.73
CA VAL A 135 -6.85 15.13 -5.82
C VAL A 135 -7.59 16.23 -6.56
N ARG A 136 -6.96 17.41 -6.67
CA ARG A 136 -7.55 18.59 -7.35
C ARG A 136 -6.81 18.92 -8.64
N ASP A 137 -5.49 18.74 -8.61
CA ASP A 137 -4.60 19.01 -9.72
C ASP A 137 -3.88 17.71 -10.08
N THR A 138 -3.59 17.53 -11.36
CA THR A 138 -2.87 16.35 -11.85
C THR A 138 -1.43 16.37 -11.34
N MET A 139 -0.95 15.23 -10.87
CA MET A 139 0.45 15.02 -10.47
C MET A 139 1.05 13.91 -11.32
N HIS A 140 2.33 13.97 -11.64
CA HIS A 140 3.00 12.86 -12.33
C HIS A 140 4.42 12.65 -11.81
N VAL A 141 4.87 11.42 -11.96
CA VAL A 141 6.23 10.96 -11.67
C VAL A 141 6.69 10.14 -12.87
N GLU A 142 7.86 10.45 -13.39
CA GLU A 142 8.53 9.69 -14.42
C GLU A 142 9.91 9.25 -13.92
N SER A 143 10.18 7.95 -13.97
CA SER A 143 11.48 7.40 -13.60
C SER A 143 12.42 7.37 -14.82
N LYS A 144 13.72 7.42 -14.56
CA LYS A 144 14.75 7.20 -15.60
C LYS A 144 14.68 5.80 -16.23
N THR A 145 13.99 4.85 -15.59
CA THR A 145 13.81 3.47 -16.06
C THR A 145 12.53 3.28 -16.88
N GLY A 146 11.80 4.38 -17.16
CA GLY A 146 10.59 4.36 -17.99
C GLY A 146 9.30 4.02 -17.24
N ALA A 147 9.31 4.05 -15.90
CA ALA A 147 8.09 3.99 -15.10
C ALA A 147 7.40 5.35 -15.16
N LEU A 148 6.10 5.37 -15.42
CA LEU A 148 5.27 6.57 -15.43
C LEU A 148 4.08 6.36 -14.50
N ILE A 149 3.88 7.28 -13.55
CA ILE A 149 2.71 7.28 -12.69
C ILE A 149 2.07 8.66 -12.73
N VAL A 150 0.78 8.72 -13.04
CA VAL A 150 -0.03 9.93 -13.08
C VAL A 150 -1.15 9.79 -12.05
N LEU A 151 -1.40 10.83 -11.27
CA LEU A 151 -2.52 10.91 -10.35
C LEU A 151 -3.47 12.01 -10.83
N LEU A 152 -4.68 11.60 -11.18
CA LEU A 152 -5.74 12.46 -11.73
C LEU A 152 -6.83 12.73 -10.68
N PRO A 153 -7.54 13.87 -10.77
CA PRO A 153 -8.75 14.10 -9.98
C PRO A 153 -9.82 13.04 -10.22
N ASP A 154 -10.37 12.49 -9.15
CA ASP A 154 -11.46 11.53 -9.16
C ASP A 154 -12.13 11.51 -7.78
N ASP A 155 -13.44 11.26 -7.71
CA ASP A 155 -14.18 11.19 -6.44
C ASP A 155 -14.00 9.85 -5.71
N LYS A 156 -13.48 8.84 -6.42
CA LYS A 156 -13.19 7.50 -5.93
C LYS A 156 -11.69 7.23 -5.93
N PHE A 157 -11.27 6.13 -5.31
CA PHE A 157 -9.91 5.64 -5.50
C PHE A 157 -9.87 4.63 -6.65
N ARG A 158 -9.29 5.02 -7.78
CA ARG A 158 -9.18 4.17 -8.98
C ARG A 158 -7.73 3.93 -9.33
N ILE A 159 -7.41 2.74 -9.81
CA ILE A 159 -6.08 2.42 -10.34
C ILE A 159 -6.24 1.80 -11.73
N SER A 160 -5.59 2.39 -12.73
CA SER A 160 -5.32 1.76 -14.02
C SER A 160 -3.82 1.47 -14.11
N CYS A 161 -3.45 0.22 -14.25
CA CYS A 161 -2.07 -0.21 -14.24
C CYS A 161 -1.75 -0.99 -15.52
N THR A 162 -0.61 -0.66 -16.13
CA THR A 162 0.03 -1.47 -17.17
C THR A 162 1.33 -2.03 -16.61
N GLN A 163 1.34 -3.32 -16.30
CA GLN A 163 2.57 -4.03 -15.97
C GLN A 163 3.21 -4.53 -17.26
N ALA A 164 4.52 -4.37 -17.40
CA ALA A 164 5.27 -4.96 -18.51
C ALA A 164 6.67 -5.35 -18.03
N GLY A 165 7.06 -6.59 -18.31
CA GLY A 165 8.38 -7.11 -18.00
C GLY A 165 9.47 -6.66 -18.98
N PRO A 166 10.69 -7.20 -18.84
CA PRO A 166 11.78 -6.97 -19.78
C PRO A 166 11.35 -7.23 -21.23
N ASN A 167 11.78 -6.35 -22.14
CA ASN A 167 11.39 -6.36 -23.57
C ASN A 167 9.86 -6.34 -23.80
N ASN A 168 9.09 -5.75 -22.87
CA ASN A 168 7.63 -5.66 -22.89
C ASN A 168 6.90 -7.03 -22.88
N ARG A 169 7.56 -8.10 -22.44
CA ARG A 169 6.93 -9.41 -22.23
C ARG A 169 5.99 -9.37 -21.03
N PHE A 170 4.97 -10.23 -21.04
CA PHE A 170 3.94 -10.29 -19.99
C PHE A 170 3.27 -8.92 -19.75
N ALA A 171 3.07 -8.16 -20.82
CA ALA A 171 2.32 -6.92 -20.76
C ALA A 171 0.87 -7.23 -20.37
N GLN A 172 0.42 -6.65 -19.27
CA GLN A 172 -0.90 -6.85 -18.71
C GLN A 172 -1.47 -5.51 -18.28
N PHE A 173 -2.78 -5.34 -18.47
CA PHE A 173 -3.49 -4.13 -18.11
C PHE A 173 -4.70 -4.48 -17.25
N LEU A 174 -4.89 -3.71 -16.18
CA LEU A 174 -6.11 -3.76 -15.38
C LEU A 174 -6.48 -2.34 -14.93
N SER A 175 -7.77 -2.03 -14.97
CA SER A 175 -8.33 -0.80 -14.43
C SER A 175 -9.50 -1.11 -13.51
N MET A 176 -9.44 -0.63 -12.27
CA MET A 176 -10.47 -0.89 -11.27
C MET A 176 -10.62 0.23 -10.26
N GLU A 177 -11.83 0.36 -9.72
CA GLU A 177 -12.07 1.07 -8.46
C GLU A 177 -11.63 0.17 -7.29
N VAL A 178 -10.86 0.72 -6.37
CA VAL A 178 -10.39 -0.02 -5.18
C VAL A 178 -11.45 0.09 -4.09
N THR A 179 -12.17 -1.01 -3.89
CA THR A 179 -13.15 -1.18 -2.80
C THR A 179 -12.75 -2.39 -1.94
N PRO A 180 -13.18 -2.50 -0.67
CA PRO A 180 -12.85 -3.67 0.15
C PRO A 180 -13.22 -5.01 -0.51
N ALA A 181 -14.46 -5.12 -1.03
CA ALA A 181 -14.93 -6.33 -1.69
C ALA A 181 -14.22 -6.62 -3.03
N GLY A 182 -13.90 -5.57 -3.80
CA GLY A 182 -13.12 -5.69 -5.02
C GLY A 182 -11.69 -6.13 -4.73
N PHE A 183 -11.03 -5.51 -3.76
CA PHE A 183 -9.67 -5.85 -3.35
C PHE A 183 -9.57 -7.30 -2.87
N GLU A 184 -10.44 -7.73 -1.96
CA GLU A 184 -10.47 -9.12 -1.45
C GLU A 184 -10.60 -10.14 -2.59
N ARG A 185 -11.52 -9.92 -3.53
CA ARG A 185 -11.79 -10.89 -4.60
C ARG A 185 -10.75 -10.85 -5.71
N GLU A 186 -10.28 -9.67 -6.08
CA GLU A 186 -9.61 -9.45 -7.36
C GLU A 186 -8.13 -9.08 -7.25
N ILE A 187 -7.65 -8.70 -6.07
CA ILE A 187 -6.28 -8.20 -5.88
C ILE A 187 -5.53 -8.98 -4.80
N ALA A 188 -6.16 -9.19 -3.65
CA ALA A 188 -5.55 -9.88 -2.51
C ALA A 188 -4.97 -11.25 -2.85
N PRO A 189 -5.58 -12.09 -3.73
CA PRO A 189 -5.02 -13.40 -4.06
C PRO A 189 -3.83 -13.35 -5.04
N ALA A 190 -3.50 -12.21 -5.65
CA ALA A 190 -2.44 -12.13 -6.65
C ALA A 190 -1.04 -12.23 -6.01
N ARG A 191 -0.28 -13.25 -6.40
CA ARG A 191 1.03 -13.55 -5.82
C ARG A 191 2.15 -12.69 -6.39
N THR A 192 3.17 -12.50 -5.56
CA THR A 192 4.43 -11.88 -5.98
C THR A 192 5.13 -12.71 -7.02
N PHE A 193 5.96 -12.04 -7.82
CA PHE A 193 6.68 -12.67 -8.91
C PHE A 193 8.06 -12.06 -9.11
N VAL A 194 8.94 -12.86 -9.71
CA VAL A 194 10.31 -12.47 -10.00
C VAL A 194 10.73 -13.03 -11.36
N PHE A 195 11.54 -12.28 -12.09
CA PHE A 195 12.19 -12.81 -13.30
C PHE A 195 13.39 -13.67 -12.90
N TYR A 196 13.57 -14.80 -13.55
CA TYR A 196 14.61 -15.78 -13.22
C TYR A 196 16.01 -15.16 -13.25
N GLU A 197 16.25 -14.23 -14.18
CA GLU A 197 17.50 -13.50 -14.33
C GLU A 197 17.80 -12.61 -13.11
N ASP A 198 16.78 -12.17 -12.38
CA ASP A 198 16.91 -11.38 -11.15
C ASP A 198 17.18 -12.26 -9.92
N VAL A 199 16.90 -13.57 -9.96
CA VAL A 199 17.01 -14.45 -8.77
C VAL A 199 18.43 -14.49 -8.23
N LYS A 200 19.42 -14.79 -9.08
CA LYS A 200 20.82 -14.88 -8.63
C LYS A 200 21.33 -13.55 -8.04
N PRO A 201 21.17 -12.38 -8.69
CA PRO A 201 21.53 -11.10 -8.09
C PRO A 201 20.88 -10.83 -6.72
N LEU A 202 19.64 -11.27 -6.50
CA LEU A 202 18.96 -11.11 -5.21
C LEU A 202 19.57 -12.03 -4.14
N MET A 203 19.85 -13.29 -4.48
CA MET A 203 20.52 -14.22 -3.57
C MET A 203 21.93 -13.73 -3.19
N ASP A 204 22.69 -13.20 -4.16
CA ASP A 204 24.03 -12.63 -3.93
C ASP A 204 23.98 -11.45 -2.93
N LYS A 205 22.86 -10.73 -2.89
CA LYS A 205 22.58 -9.63 -1.93
C LYS A 205 21.95 -10.11 -0.61
N ASN A 206 21.92 -11.42 -0.34
CA ASN A 206 21.26 -12.01 0.83
C ASN A 206 19.75 -11.75 0.92
N LEU A 207 19.09 -11.52 -0.22
CA LEU A 207 17.63 -11.41 -0.31
C LEU A 207 17.02 -12.76 -0.73
N ILE A 208 15.69 -12.81 -0.67
CA ILE A 208 14.83 -13.94 -1.07
C ILE A 208 15.16 -15.30 -0.40
N LYS A 209 15.73 -15.28 0.82
CA LYS A 209 16.11 -16.49 1.55
C LYS A 209 14.92 -17.39 1.92
N GLY A 210 13.73 -16.80 2.07
CA GLY A 210 12.46 -17.52 2.26
C GLY A 210 11.68 -17.74 0.97
N GLY A 211 12.21 -17.31 -0.18
CA GLY A 211 11.55 -17.44 -1.48
C GLY A 211 11.51 -18.89 -1.98
N SER A 212 10.36 -19.31 -2.49
CA SER A 212 10.12 -20.62 -3.06
C SER A 212 8.99 -20.58 -4.09
N LEU A 213 8.82 -21.65 -4.86
CA LEU A 213 7.67 -21.76 -5.77
C LEU A 213 6.31 -21.87 -5.05
N GLU A 214 6.32 -22.05 -3.72
CA GLU A 214 5.10 -22.03 -2.91
C GLU A 214 4.62 -20.61 -2.61
N ASN A 215 5.53 -19.63 -2.65
CA ASN A 215 5.24 -18.25 -2.25
C ASN A 215 5.67 -17.19 -3.27
N ALA A 216 6.11 -17.59 -4.46
CA ALA A 216 6.42 -16.69 -5.55
C ALA A 216 6.24 -17.37 -6.91
N ILE A 217 5.86 -16.58 -7.90
CA ILE A 217 5.86 -16.98 -9.30
C ILE A 217 7.23 -16.61 -9.90
N VAL A 218 7.90 -17.55 -10.54
CA VAL A 218 9.17 -17.31 -11.23
C VAL A 218 8.96 -17.32 -12.74
N VAL A 219 9.34 -16.24 -13.41
CA VAL A 219 9.19 -16.09 -14.86
C VAL A 219 10.53 -16.28 -15.55
N ARG A 220 10.63 -17.20 -16.51
CA ARG A 220 11.85 -17.46 -17.28
C ARG A 220 11.53 -17.55 -18.77
N GLY A 221 11.94 -16.56 -19.56
CA GLY A 221 11.52 -16.50 -20.96
C GLY A 221 10.00 -16.40 -21.06
N ASP A 222 9.33 -17.34 -21.76
CA ASP A 222 7.86 -17.43 -21.84
C ASP A 222 7.27 -18.35 -20.77
N ALA A 223 8.12 -19.05 -20.01
CA ALA A 223 7.68 -20.00 -19.02
C ALA A 223 7.33 -19.31 -17.70
N VAL A 224 6.19 -19.69 -17.14
CA VAL A 224 5.76 -19.35 -15.79
C VAL A 224 5.97 -20.58 -14.91
N LEU A 225 6.83 -20.45 -13.90
CA LEU A 225 7.18 -21.49 -12.95
C LEU A 225 6.55 -21.16 -11.60
N SER A 226 5.60 -21.97 -11.17
CA SER A 226 4.92 -21.83 -9.88
C SER A 226 4.39 -23.20 -9.45
N LYS A 227 4.19 -23.41 -8.14
CA LYS A 227 3.64 -24.68 -7.62
C LYS A 227 2.23 -24.98 -8.15
N GLU A 228 1.44 -23.92 -8.33
CA GLU A 228 0.08 -23.97 -8.86
C GLU A 228 -0.04 -23.03 -10.07
N PRO A 229 -0.99 -23.25 -10.99
CA PRO A 229 -1.28 -22.32 -12.09
C PRO A 229 -1.48 -20.88 -11.62
N LEU A 230 -1.43 -19.94 -12.56
CA LEU A 230 -1.81 -18.55 -12.26
C LEU A 230 -3.26 -18.51 -11.76
N ARG A 231 -3.49 -17.74 -10.69
CA ARG A 231 -4.81 -17.52 -10.11
C ARG A 231 -5.67 -16.62 -10.99
N PHE A 232 -5.00 -15.76 -11.77
CA PHE A 232 -5.60 -14.89 -12.76
C PHE A 232 -4.74 -14.86 -14.02
N ALA A 233 -5.35 -14.72 -15.19
CA ALA A 233 -4.60 -14.54 -16.44
C ALA A 233 -3.71 -13.28 -16.40
N ASP A 234 -4.12 -12.29 -15.63
CA ASP A 234 -3.51 -10.99 -15.39
C ASP A 234 -2.93 -10.84 -13.96
N GLU A 235 -2.43 -11.94 -13.37
CA GLU A 235 -1.95 -11.97 -11.96
C GLU A 235 -0.79 -10.98 -11.69
N PHE A 236 0.10 -10.72 -12.66
CA PHE A 236 1.25 -9.83 -12.46
C PHE A 236 0.83 -8.35 -12.32
N VAL A 237 -0.13 -7.88 -13.13
CA VAL A 237 -0.64 -6.51 -13.01
C VAL A 237 -1.49 -6.34 -11.75
N ARG A 238 -2.24 -7.36 -11.35
CA ARG A 238 -2.99 -7.38 -10.08
C ARG A 238 -2.05 -7.24 -8.88
N HIS A 239 -0.94 -7.98 -8.88
CA HIS A 239 0.08 -7.84 -7.83
C HIS A 239 0.72 -6.44 -7.85
N LYS A 240 0.95 -5.85 -9.02
CA LYS A 240 1.45 -4.46 -9.08
C LYS A 240 0.45 -3.44 -8.57
N ILE A 241 -0.85 -3.67 -8.75
CA ILE A 241 -1.89 -2.84 -8.13
C ILE A 241 -1.86 -3.00 -6.60
N LEU A 242 -1.71 -4.22 -6.10
CA LEU A 242 -1.51 -4.49 -4.67
C LEU A 242 -0.31 -3.68 -4.12
N ASP A 243 0.84 -3.75 -4.78
CA ASP A 243 2.05 -2.98 -4.41
C ASP A 243 1.77 -1.47 -4.38
N ILE A 244 1.12 -0.92 -5.41
CA ILE A 244 0.75 0.51 -5.49
C ILE A 244 -0.12 0.91 -4.29
N ILE A 245 -1.15 0.13 -3.95
CA ILE A 245 -2.04 0.43 -2.82
C ILE A 245 -1.25 0.46 -1.51
N GLY A 246 -0.34 -0.50 -1.32
CA GLY A 246 0.52 -0.60 -0.14
C GLY A 246 1.49 0.57 0.00
N ASP A 247 2.20 0.91 -1.07
CA ASP A 247 3.16 2.01 -1.07
C ASP A 247 2.47 3.36 -0.86
N LEU A 248 1.31 3.59 -1.50
CA LEU A 248 0.55 4.83 -1.34
C LEU A 248 -0.11 4.94 0.05
N ALA A 249 -0.28 3.84 0.79
CA ALA A 249 -0.75 3.90 2.17
C ALA A 249 0.21 4.68 3.08
N LEU A 250 1.51 4.78 2.73
CA LEU A 250 2.50 5.59 3.45
C LEU A 250 2.21 7.10 3.41
N VAL A 251 1.29 7.56 2.57
CA VAL A 251 0.76 8.94 2.61
C VAL A 251 0.06 9.22 3.95
N GLY A 252 -0.48 8.20 4.63
CA GLY A 252 -1.17 8.35 5.92
C GLY A 252 -2.57 8.96 5.81
N ARG A 253 -3.13 9.05 4.59
CA ARG A 253 -4.51 9.47 4.30
C ARG A 253 -5.08 8.63 3.16
N ARG A 254 -6.41 8.48 3.11
CA ARG A 254 -7.09 7.85 1.97
C ARG A 254 -7.03 8.77 0.77
N ILE A 255 -6.80 8.23 -0.42
CA ILE A 255 -6.73 9.01 -1.66
C ILE A 255 -8.07 8.93 -2.38
N ARG A 256 -8.61 10.06 -2.81
CA ARG A 256 -9.68 10.13 -3.82
C ARG A 256 -9.07 10.74 -5.08
N GLY A 257 -8.93 9.92 -6.09
CA GLY A 257 -8.13 10.17 -7.27
C GLY A 257 -7.92 8.89 -8.09
N HIS A 258 -7.52 9.08 -9.34
CA HIS A 258 -7.26 8.00 -10.27
C HIS A 258 -5.76 7.91 -10.57
N VAL A 259 -5.14 6.84 -10.09
CA VAL A 259 -3.74 6.50 -10.41
C VAL A 259 -3.69 5.79 -11.76
N VAL A 260 -2.95 6.33 -12.71
CA VAL A 260 -2.61 5.69 -13.98
C VAL A 260 -1.12 5.36 -13.96
N ALA A 261 -0.77 4.08 -13.95
CA ALA A 261 0.59 3.60 -13.80
C ALA A 261 1.03 2.74 -14.99
N VAL A 262 2.24 2.97 -15.48
CA VAL A 262 2.90 2.17 -16.53
C VAL A 262 4.26 1.74 -16.02
N LYS A 263 4.52 0.43 -16.04
CA LYS A 263 5.74 -0.21 -15.48
C LYS A 263 6.03 0.26 -14.03
N PRO A 264 5.05 0.20 -13.11
CA PRO A 264 5.23 0.70 -11.76
C PRO A 264 6.27 -0.11 -10.97
N GLY A 265 6.78 0.50 -9.92
CA GLY A 265 7.62 -0.14 -8.92
C GLY A 265 7.75 0.74 -7.69
N HIS A 266 8.21 0.16 -6.58
CA HIS A 266 8.23 0.83 -5.27
C HIS A 266 8.89 2.20 -5.26
N ALA A 267 9.95 2.40 -6.04
CA ALA A 267 10.61 3.71 -6.17
C ALA A 267 9.67 4.79 -6.76
N ALA A 268 9.02 4.50 -7.89
CA ALA A 268 8.09 5.45 -8.52
C ALA A 268 6.84 5.66 -7.66
N ASN A 269 6.34 4.59 -7.01
CA ASN A 269 5.21 4.68 -6.09
C ASN A 269 5.55 5.58 -4.89
N ALA A 270 6.73 5.41 -4.31
CA ALA A 270 7.24 6.24 -3.22
C ALA A 270 7.44 7.70 -3.64
N ASP A 271 7.94 7.95 -4.85
CA ASP A 271 8.07 9.31 -5.37
C ASP A 271 6.71 10.00 -5.51
N LEU A 272 5.68 9.26 -5.95
CA LEU A 272 4.31 9.77 -5.97
C LEU A 272 3.79 10.03 -4.55
N ALA A 273 3.99 9.10 -3.61
CA ALA A 273 3.60 9.29 -2.21
C ALA A 273 4.27 10.53 -1.60
N ARG A 274 5.57 10.75 -1.86
CA ARG A 274 6.29 11.96 -1.45
C ARG A 274 5.69 13.22 -2.07
N ALA A 275 5.31 13.18 -3.35
CA ALA A 275 4.68 14.30 -4.01
C ALA A 275 3.33 14.65 -3.38
N ILE A 276 2.49 13.65 -3.12
CA ILE A 276 1.20 13.81 -2.43
C ILE A 276 1.40 14.43 -1.05
N THR A 277 2.32 13.91 -0.24
CA THR A 277 2.57 14.42 1.11
C THR A 277 3.08 15.87 1.09
N ARG A 278 3.95 16.25 0.15
CA ARG A 278 4.36 17.65 -0.04
C ARG A 278 3.16 18.55 -0.34
N GLU A 279 2.26 18.09 -1.20
CA GLU A 279 1.05 18.81 -1.56
C GLU A 279 0.08 18.95 -0.38
N GLN A 280 -0.07 17.92 0.45
CA GLN A 280 -0.84 17.98 1.69
C GLN A 280 -0.30 19.04 2.66
N THR A 281 1.02 19.08 2.85
CA THR A 281 1.69 20.07 3.71
C THR A 281 1.48 21.48 3.16
N ARG A 282 1.64 21.67 1.83
CA ARG A 282 1.40 22.95 1.17
C ARG A 282 -0.04 23.43 1.38
N ARG A 283 -1.04 22.57 1.16
CA ARG A 283 -2.46 22.89 1.37
C ARG A 283 -2.77 23.22 2.83
N SER A 284 -2.18 22.50 3.77
CA SER A 284 -2.38 22.74 5.20
C SER A 284 -1.79 24.08 5.64
N ALA A 285 -0.65 24.48 5.06
CA ALA A 285 -0.03 25.78 5.34
C ALA A 285 -0.81 26.97 4.73
N VAL A 286 -1.48 26.76 3.59
CA VAL A 286 -2.28 27.78 2.89
C VAL A 286 -3.72 27.85 3.42
N ALA A 287 -4.17 26.84 4.18
CA ALA A 287 -5.48 26.84 4.84
C ALA A 287 -5.50 27.88 5.99
N THR A 288 -5.61 29.15 5.67
CA THR A 288 -5.98 30.19 6.62
C THR A 288 -7.38 29.86 7.16
N PRO A 289 -7.67 30.01 8.47
CA PRO A 289 -9.04 29.94 8.95
C PRO A 289 -9.86 31.02 8.22
N ARG A 290 -10.65 30.62 7.23
CA ARG A 290 -11.64 31.52 6.64
C ARG A 290 -12.74 31.67 7.68
N THR A 291 -12.74 32.78 8.41
CA THR A 291 -13.98 33.33 8.96
C THR A 291 -14.87 33.63 7.76
N ILE A 292 -15.82 32.73 7.48
CA ILE A 292 -16.87 33.00 6.52
C ILE A 292 -17.74 34.09 7.17
N PRO A 293 -17.77 35.32 6.64
CA PRO A 293 -18.67 36.33 7.17
C PRO A 293 -20.09 35.81 6.96
N SER A 294 -20.90 35.79 8.01
CA SER A 294 -22.33 35.52 7.90
C SER A 294 -23.00 36.73 7.24
N GLY A 295 -23.08 36.70 5.92
CA GLY A 295 -23.82 37.65 5.09
C GLY A 295 -24.26 36.97 3.80
N ASP A 296 -25.41 37.37 3.26
CA ASP A 296 -25.96 36.88 1.99
C ASP A 296 -25.05 37.28 0.83
N GLY A 297 -23.98 36.51 0.62
CA GLY A 297 -23.06 36.66 -0.49
C GLY A 297 -23.61 36.00 -1.76
N GLY A 298 -24.69 36.56 -2.31
CA GLY A 298 -25.13 36.26 -3.67
C GLY A 298 -24.28 37.02 -4.69
N LEU A 299 -23.84 36.35 -5.75
CA LEU A 299 -23.38 37.03 -6.95
C LEU A 299 -24.64 37.44 -7.74
N ASP A 300 -25.01 38.70 -7.62
CA ASP A 300 -26.07 39.33 -8.40
C ASP A 300 -25.49 39.76 -9.76
N ILE A 301 -25.93 39.11 -10.83
CA ILE A 301 -25.48 39.39 -12.20
C ILE A 301 -26.22 40.58 -12.84
N ASP A 302 -27.16 41.20 -12.12
CA ASP A 302 -27.93 42.36 -12.58
C ASP A 302 -27.41 43.70 -12.02
N GLN A 303 -26.31 43.70 -11.27
CA GLN A 303 -25.60 44.91 -10.88
C GLN A 303 -24.39 45.14 -11.80
N VAL A 304 -24.68 45.86 -12.88
CA VAL A 304 -23.78 46.31 -13.96
C VAL A 304 -22.66 47.20 -13.44
#